data_AF-A0A742IHP6-F1
#
_entry.id   AF-A0A742IHP6-F1
#
_cell.length_a   1.000
_cell.length_b   1.000
_cell.length_c   1.000
_cell.angle_alpha   90.00
_cell.angle_beta   90.00
_cell.angle_gamma   90.00
#
_symmetry.space_group_name_H-M   'P 1'
#
loop_
_entity.id
_entity.type
_entity.pdbx_description
1 polymer ?
#
loop_
_entity_poly.entity_id
_entity_poly.type
_entity_poly.pdbx_seq_one_letter_code
_entity_poly.pdbx_strand_id
1 'polypeptide(L)'
;MSLSYVEFGKVDLSDVFFDSLKNDYPAFENWFLKKRNEKAYVSYDDYGKIDGFLYLKIENEELNDMTPSFPMKKRLKCGTFKIDARGTKMGERFVRKIFDFAMPHDIQEVYVTIFDKHQGL
;
A
#
# COMPACT_ATOMS: atom_id res chain seq x y z
N MET A 1 11.76 -15.23 3.41
CA MET A 1 10.70 -14.20 3.53
C MET A 1 11.15 -13.08 4.46
N SER A 2 11.41 -11.89 3.92
CA SER A 2 11.81 -10.71 4.71
C SER A 2 10.92 -9.51 4.41
N LEU A 3 10.49 -8.79 5.45
CA LEU A 3 9.76 -7.53 5.33
C LEU A 3 10.70 -6.36 5.61
N SER A 4 10.82 -5.45 4.65
CA SER A 4 11.75 -4.31 4.69
C SER A 4 10.99 -2.99 4.58
N TYR A 5 11.46 -1.93 5.24
CA TYR A 5 10.92 -0.58 5.10
C TYR A 5 11.92 0.30 4.34
N VAL A 6 11.68 0.51 3.05
CA VAL A 6 12.65 1.07 2.09
C VAL A 6 12.06 2.20 1.28
N GLU A 7 12.92 3.05 0.73
CA GLU A 7 12.51 4.10 -0.21
C GLU A 7 12.02 3.50 -1.52
N PHE A 8 10.99 4.09 -2.13
CA PHE A 8 10.49 3.69 -3.46
C PHE A 8 11.62 3.62 -4.50
N GLY A 9 12.55 4.59 -4.48
CA GLY A 9 13.69 4.61 -5.40
C GLY A 9 14.65 3.42 -5.28
N LYS A 10 14.53 2.60 -4.24
CA LYS A 10 15.32 1.38 -4.02
C LYS A 10 14.55 0.10 -4.39
N VAL A 11 13.29 0.24 -4.79
CA VAL A 11 12.43 -0.88 -5.16
C VAL A 11 12.45 -1.04 -6.67
N ASP A 12 12.65 -2.27 -7.13
CA ASP A 12 12.67 -2.58 -8.55
C ASP A 12 11.26 -2.52 -9.15
N LEU A 13 10.92 -1.39 -9.77
CA LEU A 13 9.64 -1.16 -10.45
C LEU A 13 9.49 -2.04 -11.72
N SER A 14 10.57 -2.67 -12.21
CA SER A 14 10.50 -3.61 -13.33
C SER A 14 10.13 -5.04 -12.91
N ASP A 15 10.03 -5.31 -11.60
CA ASP A 15 9.56 -6.61 -11.11
C ASP A 15 8.11 -6.87 -11.56
N VAL A 16 7.85 -8.08 -12.03
CA VAL A 16 6.54 -8.56 -12.53
C VAL A 16 5.42 -8.41 -11.51
N PHE A 17 5.75 -8.34 -10.22
CA PHE A 17 4.82 -7.97 -9.15
C PHE A 17 4.06 -6.67 -9.47
N PHE A 18 4.68 -5.69 -10.13
CA PHE A 18 4.04 -4.42 -10.45
C PHE A 18 3.22 -4.43 -11.74
N ASP A 19 3.31 -5.46 -12.57
CA ASP A 19 2.66 -5.47 -13.90
C ASP A 19 1.14 -5.31 -13.79
N SER A 20 0.50 -5.99 -12.85
CA SER A 20 -0.95 -5.83 -12.64
C SER A 20 -1.30 -4.41 -12.18
N LEU A 21 -0.47 -3.77 -11.36
CA LEU A 21 -0.71 -2.40 -10.87
C LEU A 21 -0.57 -1.39 -12.01
N LYS A 22 0.39 -1.60 -12.92
CA LYS A 22 0.56 -0.78 -14.14
C LYS A 22 -0.60 -0.95 -15.11
N ASN A 23 -1.08 -2.18 -15.27
CA ASN A 23 -2.26 -2.48 -16.11
C ASN A 23 -3.54 -1.88 -15.52
N ASP A 24 -3.68 -1.88 -14.20
CA ASP A 24 -4.87 -1.37 -13.52
C ASP A 24 -4.90 0.15 -13.41
N TYR A 25 -3.73 0.76 -13.29
CA TYR A 25 -3.56 2.20 -13.19
C TYR A 25 -2.48 2.65 -14.18
N PRO A 26 -2.85 3.11 -15.39
CA PRO A 26 -1.88 3.50 -16.43
C PRO A 26 -0.86 4.56 -15.99
N ALA A 27 -1.18 5.37 -14.98
CA ALA A 27 -0.26 6.36 -14.41
C ALA A 27 0.54 5.84 -13.19
N PHE A 28 0.50 4.54 -12.89
CA PHE A 28 1.18 3.94 -11.74
C PHE A 28 2.68 4.19 -11.76
N GLU A 29 3.36 4.02 -12.90
CA GLU A 29 4.81 4.24 -12.98
C GLU A 29 5.16 5.70 -12.66
N ASN A 30 4.44 6.65 -13.25
CA ASN A 30 4.64 8.08 -12.98
C ASN A 30 4.34 8.42 -11.51
N TRP A 31 3.29 7.84 -10.94
CA TRP A 31 2.98 7.97 -9.51
C TRP A 31 4.11 7.42 -8.64
N PHE A 32 4.60 6.21 -8.93
CA PHE A 32 5.68 5.54 -8.21
C PHE A 32 6.98 6.37 -8.23
N LEU A 33 7.34 6.91 -9.41
CA LEU A 33 8.51 7.76 -9.57
C LEU A 33 8.40 9.08 -8.80
N LYS A 34 7.20 9.68 -8.73
CA LYS A 34 6.95 10.85 -7.87
C LYS A 34 7.15 10.53 -6.39
N LYS A 35 6.95 9.27 -6.00
CA LYS A 35 7.12 8.76 -4.63
C LYS A 35 8.53 8.30 -4.30
N ARG A 36 9.51 8.44 -5.20
CA ARG A 36 10.90 7.93 -5.05
C ARG A 36 11.58 8.17 -3.69
N ASN A 37 11.30 9.30 -3.04
CA ASN A 37 11.90 9.69 -1.75
C ASN A 37 11.05 9.27 -0.53
N GLU A 38 9.85 8.76 -0.77
CA GLU A 38 8.97 8.22 0.26
C GLU A 38 9.29 6.74 0.50
N LYS A 39 8.79 6.19 1.62
CA LYS A 39 9.08 4.81 2.02
C LYS A 39 7.84 3.93 1.95
N ALA A 40 8.05 2.66 1.63
CA ALA A 40 7.06 1.60 1.62
C ALA A 40 7.59 0.36 2.35
N TYR A 41 6.66 -0.45 2.87
CA TYR A 41 6.96 -1.80 3.29
C TYR A 41 6.97 -2.71 2.06
N VAL A 42 8.05 -3.47 1.90
CA VAL A 42 8.24 -4.40 0.78
C VAL A 42 8.56 -5.78 1.35
N SER A 43 7.81 -6.77 0.91
CA SER A 43 8.04 -8.16 1.25
C SER A 43 8.72 -8.86 0.08
N TYR A 44 9.69 -9.71 0.42
CA TYR A 44 10.42 -10.54 -0.53
C TYR A 44 10.25 -12.02 -0.15
N ASP A 45 10.01 -12.85 -1.16
CA ASP A 45 9.97 -14.30 -1.03
C ASP A 45 11.38 -14.90 -0.84
N ASP A 46 11.46 -16.22 -0.75
CA ASP A 46 12.73 -16.93 -0.54
C ASP A 46 13.67 -16.88 -1.77
N TYR A 47 13.16 -16.46 -2.93
CA TYR A 47 13.92 -16.26 -4.17
C TYR A 47 14.30 -14.80 -4.40
N GLY A 48 13.99 -13.91 -3.45
CA GLY A 48 14.26 -12.47 -3.55
C GLY A 48 13.30 -11.73 -4.49
N LYS A 49 12.16 -12.33 -4.86
CA LYS A 49 11.11 -11.68 -5.64
C LYS A 49 10.14 -10.95 -4.74
N ILE A 50 9.60 -9.82 -5.22
CA ILE A 50 8.61 -9.06 -4.46
C ILE A 50 7.32 -9.87 -4.40
N ASP A 51 6.80 -10.10 -3.19
CA ASP A 51 5.52 -10.78 -2.96
C ASP A 51 4.54 -9.92 -2.14
N GLY A 52 4.94 -8.70 -1.77
CA GLY A 52 4.05 -7.74 -1.13
C GLY A 52 4.59 -6.32 -1.14
N PHE A 53 3.69 -5.35 -1.26
CA PHE A 53 3.99 -3.93 -1.25
C PHE A 53 2.88 -3.16 -0.51
N LEU A 54 3.27 -2.42 0.52
CA LEU A 54 2.39 -1.58 1.33
C LEU A 54 2.97 -0.17 1.44
N TYR A 55 2.28 0.79 0.83
CA TYR A 55 2.59 2.22 0.97
C TYR A 55 1.53 2.89 1.83
N LEU A 56 2.01 3.66 2.81
CA LEU A 56 1.21 4.36 3.80
C LEU A 56 1.47 5.85 3.71
N LYS A 57 0.41 6.65 3.73
CA LYS A 57 0.47 8.10 3.70
C LYS A 57 -0.44 8.69 4.77
N ILE A 58 0.10 9.59 5.59
CA ILE A 58 -0.70 10.39 6.50
C ILE A 58 -1.32 11.54 5.69
N GLU A 59 -2.63 11.69 5.78
CA GLU A 59 -3.39 12.77 5.14
C GLU A 59 -4.22 13.51 6.18
N ASN A 60 -4.55 14.76 5.89
CA ASN A 60 -5.37 15.61 6.74
C ASN A 60 -6.36 16.37 5.85
N GLU A 61 -7.24 15.61 5.21
CA GLU A 61 -8.16 16.07 4.16
C GLU A 61 -9.57 15.61 4.49
N GLU A 62 -10.58 16.32 3.99
CA GLU A 62 -11.97 15.85 3.97
C GLU A 62 -12.15 14.79 2.88
N LEU A 63 -13.02 13.80 3.15
CA LEU A 63 -13.38 12.77 2.18
C LEU A 63 -14.84 12.99 1.77
N ASN A 64 -15.03 13.76 0.71
CA ASN A 64 -16.36 14.15 0.19
C ASN A 64 -16.90 13.17 -0.85
N ASP A 65 -16.07 12.25 -1.32
CA ASP A 65 -16.39 11.23 -2.33
C ASP A 65 -16.98 9.94 -1.72
N MET A 66 -17.20 9.92 -0.40
CA MET A 66 -17.77 8.79 0.35
C MET A 66 -19.15 9.15 0.91
N THR A 67 -20.00 8.15 1.11
CA THR A 67 -21.31 8.31 1.78
C THR A 67 -21.36 7.44 3.04
N PRO A 68 -21.48 8.02 4.25
CA PRO A 68 -21.50 9.46 4.53
C PRO A 68 -20.15 10.12 4.22
N SER A 69 -20.15 11.44 4.01
CA SER A 69 -18.91 12.20 3.88
C SER A 69 -18.17 12.24 5.21
N PHE A 70 -16.84 12.30 5.15
CA PHE A 70 -16.01 12.38 6.34
C PHE A 70 -15.35 13.77 6.44
N PRO A 71 -15.53 14.49 7.55
CA PRO A 71 -14.95 15.83 7.72
C PRO A 71 -13.43 15.74 7.75
N MET A 72 -12.74 16.86 7.53
CA MET A 72 -11.28 16.96 7.64
C MET A 72 -10.79 16.37 8.97
N LYS A 73 -9.92 15.36 8.88
CA LYS A 73 -9.32 14.68 10.03
C LYS A 73 -8.00 14.05 9.60
N LYS A 74 -7.09 13.87 10.57
CA LYS A 74 -5.85 13.10 10.38
C LYS A 74 -6.20 11.63 10.15
N ARG A 75 -5.86 11.12 8.97
CA ARG A 75 -6.14 9.75 8.51
C ARG A 75 -4.90 9.09 7.97
N LEU A 76 -4.87 7.76 8.02
CA LEU A 76 -3.86 6.96 7.35
C LEU A 76 -4.46 6.37 6.08
N LYS A 77 -3.97 6.84 4.93
CA LYS A 77 -4.29 6.24 3.64
C LYS A 77 -3.34 5.08 3.36
N CYS A 78 -3.92 3.92 3.03
CA CYS A 78 -3.22 2.85 2.35
C CYS A 78 -3.12 3.19 0.85
N GLY A 79 -2.07 3.88 0.44
CA GLY A 79 -1.91 4.35 -0.94
C GLY A 79 -1.64 3.22 -1.94
N THR A 80 -1.03 2.13 -1.49
CA THR A 80 -0.98 0.86 -2.22
C THR A 80 -0.98 -0.27 -1.21
N PHE A 81 -1.84 -1.25 -1.42
CA PHE A 81 -1.86 -2.50 -0.66
C PHE A 81 -1.97 -3.63 -1.67
N LYS A 82 -0.87 -4.33 -1.93
CA LYS A 82 -0.87 -5.52 -2.79
C LYS A 82 -0.03 -6.62 -2.17
N ILE A 83 -0.54 -7.85 -2.24
CA ILE A 83 0.13 -9.06 -1.79
C ILE A 83 -0.16 -10.16 -2.81
N ASP A 84 0.87 -10.90 -3.21
CA ASP A 84 0.71 -12.11 -4.01
C ASP A 84 0.57 -13.29 -3.04
N ALA A 85 -0.67 -13.65 -2.74
CA ALA A 85 -0.98 -14.64 -1.71
C ALA A 85 -0.55 -16.05 -2.14
N ARG A 86 0.50 -16.59 -1.49
CA ARG A 86 0.98 -17.97 -1.68
C ARG A 86 0.67 -18.87 -0.48
N GLY A 87 -0.50 -18.69 0.15
CA GLY A 87 -0.89 -19.44 1.35
C GLY A 87 -0.17 -19.02 2.64
N THR A 88 0.31 -17.77 2.71
CA THR A 88 1.04 -17.22 3.87
C THR A 88 0.19 -16.23 4.65
N LYS A 89 0.55 -15.97 5.92
CA LYS A 89 -0.08 -14.94 6.78
C LYS A 89 0.40 -13.51 6.46
N MET A 90 0.80 -13.23 5.23
CA MET A 90 1.38 -11.92 4.88
C MET A 90 0.35 -10.79 4.99
N GLY A 91 -0.91 -11.06 4.61
CA GLY A 91 -2.01 -10.11 4.79
C GLY A 91 -2.16 -9.65 6.24
N GLU A 92 -2.19 -10.59 7.17
CA GLU A 92 -2.24 -10.31 8.62
C GLU A 92 -1.02 -9.48 9.08
N ARG A 93 0.16 -9.78 8.55
CA ARG A 93 1.39 -9.02 8.86
C ARG A 93 1.33 -7.59 8.36
N PHE A 94 0.76 -7.34 7.19
CA PHE A 94 0.57 -6.00 6.65
C PHE A 94 -0.48 -5.23 7.44
N VAL A 95 -1.59 -5.88 7.80
CA VAL A 95 -2.60 -5.27 8.70
C VAL A 95 -1.98 -4.88 10.03
N ARG A 96 -1.14 -5.73 10.64
CA ARG A 96 -0.38 -5.35 11.83
C ARG A 96 0.52 -4.13 11.57
N LYS A 97 1.19 -4.05 10.42
CA LYS A 97 2.06 -2.91 10.08
C LYS A 97 1.30 -1.60 9.89
N ILE A 98 0.07 -1.66 9.39
CA ILE A 98 -0.83 -0.51 9.34
C ILE A 98 -1.08 0.02 10.75
N PHE A 99 -1.42 -0.85 11.70
CA PHE A 99 -1.67 -0.45 13.08
C PHE A 99 -0.40 0.01 13.80
N ASP A 100 0.72 -0.69 13.61
CA ASP A 100 2.05 -0.29 14.14
C ASP A 100 2.42 1.12 13.66
N PHE A 101 2.01 1.51 12.45
CA PHE A 101 2.23 2.84 11.90
C PHE A 101 1.20 3.86 12.41
N ALA A 102 -0.07 3.49 12.55
CA ALA A 102 -1.13 4.41 12.97
C ALA A 102 -1.01 4.82 14.45
N MET A 103 -0.71 3.86 15.33
CA MET A 103 -0.75 4.05 16.79
C MET A 103 0.21 5.14 17.29
N PRO A 104 1.51 5.16 16.92
CA PRO A 104 2.43 6.20 17.39
C PRO A 104 2.08 7.59 16.86
N HIS A 105 1.28 7.66 15.80
CA HIS A 105 0.86 8.91 15.17
C HIS A 105 -0.51 9.41 15.66
N ASP A 106 -1.15 8.71 16.63
CA ASP A 106 -2.49 9.02 17.14
C ASP A 106 -3.54 9.12 16.01
N ILE A 107 -3.46 8.17 15.06
CA ILE A 107 -4.40 8.09 13.94
C ILE A 107 -5.47 7.04 14.26
N GLN A 108 -6.72 7.49 14.30
CA GLN A 108 -7.88 6.63 14.62
C GLN A 108 -8.59 6.08 13.37
N GLU A 109 -8.28 6.62 12.19
CA GLU A 109 -8.97 6.29 10.94
C GLU A 109 -7.95 5.86 9.88
N VAL A 110 -8.14 4.66 9.37
CA VAL A 110 -7.38 4.11 8.24
C VAL A 110 -8.37 3.82 7.11
N TYR A 111 -8.00 4.14 5.87
CA TYR A 111 -8.84 3.83 4.72
C TYR A 111 -8.03 3.29 3.54
N VAL A 112 -8.72 2.54 2.68
CA VAL A 112 -8.24 1.96 1.43
C VAL A 112 -9.16 2.42 0.29
N THR A 113 -8.63 2.50 -0.92
CA THR A 113 -9.44 2.65 -2.14
C THR A 113 -9.38 1.34 -2.90
N ILE A 114 -10.54 0.79 -3.24
CA ILE A 114 -10.69 -0.47 -3.99
C ILE A 114 -11.31 -0.12 -5.34
N PHE A 115 -10.78 -0.68 -6.43
CA PHE A 115 -11.32 -0.48 -7.78
C PHE A 115 -12.14 -1.70 -8.21
N ASP A 116 -13.15 -1.49 -9.05
CA ASP A 116 -14.06 -2.54 -9.54
C ASP A 116 -13.36 -3.49 -10.54
N LYS A 117 -12.50 -4.37 -10.02
CA LYS A 117 -11.85 -5.48 -10.74
C LYS A 117 -11.72 -6.75 -9.91
N HIS A 118 -12.03 -6.67 -8.62
CA HIS A 118 -11.95 -7.82 -7.72
C HIS A 118 -13.22 -8.67 -7.87
N GLN A 119 -13.16 -9.73 -8.68
CA GLN A 119 -14.11 -10.83 -8.50
C GLN A 119 -13.89 -11.39 -7.10
N GLY A 120 -14.96 -11.54 -6.32
CA GLY A 120 -14.89 -12.16 -4.99
C GLY A 120 -14.23 -13.53 -5.08
N LEU A 121 -13.41 -13.85 -4.08
CA LEU A 121 -12.79 -15.16 -3.92
C LEU A 121 -13.86 -16.27 -3.81
#